data_AF-A0A536BAT9-F1
#
_entry.id   AF-A0A536BAT9-F1
#
_cell.length_a   1.000
_cell.length_b   1.000
_cell.length_c   1.000
_cell.angle_alpha   90.00
_cell.angle_beta   90.00
_cell.angle_gamma   90.00
#
_symmetry.space_group_name_H-M   'P 1'
#
loop_
_entity.id
_entity.type
_entity.pdbx_description
1 polymer ?
#
loop_
_entity_poly.entity_id
_entity_poly.type
_entity_poly.pdbx_seq_one_letter_code
_entity_poly.pdbx_strand_id
1 'polypeptide(L)'
;MTSAVAVQWEHVDLTQSERIQREYRDRAAAEEAVERLREAGFAEGEVSMTSHGGTTTQDGTFVPGSVFVVVTADALRAREAERIIS
;
A
#
# COMPACT_ATOMS: atom_id res chain seq x y z
N MET A 1 17.07 -2.62 -3.63
CA MET A 1 16.64 -3.47 -2.50
C MET A 1 15.26 -2.99 -2.10
N THR A 2 14.22 -3.77 -2.31
CA THR A 2 12.83 -3.33 -2.13
C THR A 2 12.51 -3.30 -0.63
N SER A 3 12.41 -2.10 -0.06
CA SER A 3 12.13 -1.82 1.37
C SER A 3 10.63 -1.97 1.70
N ALA A 4 10.00 -3.06 1.29
CA ALA A 4 8.58 -3.32 1.50
C ALA A 4 8.37 -4.44 2.54
N VAL A 5 7.49 -4.19 3.53
CA VAL A 5 7.46 -4.96 4.80
C VAL A 5 6.36 -6.02 4.82
N ALA A 6 5.16 -5.73 4.30
CA ALA A 6 4.05 -6.70 4.24
C ALA A 6 2.97 -6.27 3.23
N VAL A 7 2.29 -7.24 2.60
CA VAL A 7 1.00 -7.03 1.91
C VAL A 7 -0.11 -7.46 2.86
N GLN A 8 -1.14 -6.64 3.02
CA GLN A 8 -2.37 -6.96 3.72
C GLN A 8 -3.53 -6.98 2.73
N TRP A 9 -4.36 -8.01 2.82
CA TRP A 9 -5.56 -8.19 2.01
C TRP A 9 -6.80 -8.10 2.91
N GLU A 10 -7.78 -7.33 2.47
CA GLU A 10 -9.07 -7.18 3.14
C GLU A 10 -10.20 -7.24 2.09
N HIS A 11 -11.19 -8.10 2.33
CA HIS A 11 -12.42 -8.11 1.54
C HIS A 11 -13.36 -7.02 2.06
N VAL A 12 -13.86 -6.16 1.17
CA VAL A 12 -14.77 -5.06 1.51
C VAL A 12 -16.18 -5.44 1.07
N ASP A 13 -16.96 -6.01 1.99
CA ASP A 13 -18.32 -6.52 1.71
C ASP A 13 -19.26 -5.46 1.11
N LEU A 14 -19.13 -4.20 1.55
CA LEU A 14 -19.99 -3.08 1.14
C LEU A 14 -19.87 -2.74 -0.35
N THR A 15 -18.70 -2.94 -0.95
CA THR A 15 -18.43 -2.62 -2.35
C THR A 15 -18.11 -3.85 -3.18
N GLN A 16 -18.12 -5.05 -2.57
CA GLN A 16 -17.68 -6.31 -3.20
C GLN A 16 -16.28 -6.17 -3.83
N SER A 17 -15.42 -5.37 -3.20
CA SER A 17 -14.07 -5.05 -3.67
C SER A 17 -13.04 -5.70 -2.75
N GLU A 18 -11.83 -5.89 -3.26
CA GLU A 18 -10.67 -6.24 -2.48
C GLU A 18 -9.87 -4.98 -2.20
N ARG A 19 -9.41 -4.84 -0.96
CA ARG A 19 -8.48 -3.81 -0.52
C ARG A 19 -7.14 -4.45 -0.26
N ILE A 20 -6.10 -3.94 -0.92
CA ILE A 20 -4.72 -4.37 -0.73
C ILE A 20 -3.94 -3.20 -0.16
N GLN A 21 -3.14 -3.47 0.86
CA GLN A 21 -2.29 -2.48 1.49
C GLN A 21 -0.86 -2.99 1.56
N ARG A 22 0.09 -2.19 1.06
CA ARG A 22 1.53 -2.47 1.12
C ARG A 22 2.24 -1.40 1.93
N GLU A 23 3.04 -1.83 2.90
CA GLU A 23 3.91 -0.94 3.67
C GLU A 23 5.27 -0.76 3.00
N TYR A 24 5.72 0.49 2.90
CA TYR A 24 7.05 0.92 2.45
C TYR A 24 7.74 1.72 3.54
N ARG A 25 9.04 1.46 3.76
CA ARG A 25 9.87 2.30 4.63
C ARG A 25 10.44 3.53 3.95
N ASP A 26 10.42 3.53 2.62
CA ASP A 26 10.93 4.62 1.79
C ASP A 26 9.78 5.23 0.99
N ARG A 27 9.64 6.56 1.10
CA ARG A 27 8.61 7.30 0.37
C ARG A 27 8.81 7.24 -1.14
N ALA A 28 10.05 7.28 -1.63
CA ALA A 28 10.33 7.20 -3.06
C ALA A 28 9.92 5.82 -3.61
N ALA A 29 10.11 4.75 -2.85
CA ALA A 29 9.65 3.41 -3.25
C ALA A 29 8.12 3.31 -3.29
N ALA A 30 7.42 3.98 -2.37
CA ALA A 30 5.96 4.07 -2.40
C ALA A 30 5.47 4.88 -3.62
N GLU A 31 6.12 6.02 -3.91
CA GLU A 31 5.80 6.86 -5.07
C GLU A 31 6.02 6.09 -6.39
N GLU A 32 7.14 5.36 -6.51
CA GLU A 32 7.40 4.50 -7.67
C GLU A 32 6.34 3.39 -7.82
N ALA A 33 5.86 2.80 -6.72
CA ALA A 33 4.79 1.83 -6.77
C ALA A 33 3.46 2.44 -7.25
N VAL A 34 3.13 3.66 -6.83
CA VAL A 34 1.95 4.39 -7.30
C VAL A 34 2.07 4.71 -8.80
N GLU A 35 3.24 5.14 -9.26
CA GLU A 35 3.45 5.38 -10.71
C GLU A 35 3.28 4.10 -11.53
N ARG A 36 3.82 2.96 -11.08
CA ARG A 36 3.60 1.67 -11.76
C ARG A 36 2.13 1.25 -11.78
N LEU A 37 1.35 1.56 -10.74
CA LEU A 37 -0.10 1.34 -10.73
C LEU A 37 -0.81 2.27 -11.74
N ARG A 38 -0.40 3.53 -11.82
CA ARG A 38 -0.96 4.48 -12.81
C ARG A 38 -0.67 4.02 -14.25
N GLU A 39 0.55 3.57 -14.51
CA GLU A 39 0.95 3.00 -15.81
C GLU A 39 0.15 1.73 -16.16
N ALA A 40 -0.21 0.93 -15.16
CA ALA A 40 -1.09 -0.23 -15.32
C ALA A 40 -2.58 0.12 -15.45
N GLY A 41 -2.95 1.41 -15.41
CA GLY A 41 -4.32 1.88 -15.64
C GLY A 41 -5.24 1.79 -14.42
N PHE A 42 -4.68 1.87 -13.21
CA PHE A 42 -5.47 2.10 -12.00
C PHE A 42 -5.83 3.58 -11.88
N ALA A 43 -7.09 3.87 -11.57
CA ALA A 43 -7.60 5.22 -11.43
C ALA A 43 -7.14 5.86 -10.10
N GLU A 44 -7.12 7.20 -10.06
CA GLU A 44 -6.79 7.93 -8.82
C GLU A 44 -7.74 7.63 -7.66
N GLY A 45 -8.98 7.20 -7.93
CA GLY A 45 -9.92 6.76 -6.91
C GLY A 45 -9.67 5.34 -6.37
N GLU A 46 -8.90 4.53 -7.10
CA GLU A 46 -8.57 3.15 -6.71
C GLU A 46 -7.29 3.10 -5.88
N VAL A 47 -6.38 4.07 -6.04
CA VAL A 47 -5.07 4.10 -5.39
C VAL A 47 -4.99 5.25 -4.39
N SER A 48 -4.58 4.94 -3.15
CA SER A 48 -4.31 5.96 -2.14
C SER A 48 -2.97 5.72 -1.46
N MET A 49 -2.32 6.80 -1.03
CA MET A 49 -1.04 6.76 -0.33
C MET A 49 -1.17 7.48 1.02
N THR A 50 -0.86 6.78 2.11
CA THR A 50 -1.01 7.29 3.48
C THR A 50 0.31 7.17 4.24
N SER A 51 0.79 8.27 4.81
CA SER A 51 2.01 8.26 5.64
C SER A 51 1.65 8.12 7.11
N HIS A 52 2.34 7.25 7.83
CA HIS A 52 2.30 7.12 9.28
C HIS A 52 3.61 7.64 9.86
N GLY A 53 3.51 8.62 10.77
CA GLY A 53 4.67 9.15 11.48
C GLY A 53 5.32 8.09 12.37
N GLY A 54 6.64 8.21 12.57
CA GLY A 54 7.33 7.36 13.55
C GLY A 54 6.81 7.59 14.95
N THR A 55 6.87 6.56 15.79
CA THR A 55 6.42 6.62 17.18
C THR A 55 7.45 5.98 18.10
N THR A 56 7.54 6.46 19.34
CA THR A 56 8.34 5.82 20.39
C THR A 56 7.40 5.04 21.29
N THR A 57 7.63 3.75 21.44
CA THR A 57 6.84 2.86 22.30
C THR A 57 7.10 3.17 23.78
N GLN A 58 6.22 2.68 24.67
CA GLN A 58 6.27 2.96 26.11
C GLN A 58 7.55 2.44 26.80
N ASP A 59 8.20 1.43 26.22
CA ASP A 59 9.48 0.87 26.65
C ASP A 59 10.71 1.64 26.13
N GLY A 60 10.49 2.73 25.37
CA GLY A 60 11.54 3.59 24.82
C GLY A 60 12.07 3.17 23.45
N THR A 61 11.51 2.15 22.80
CA THR A 61 11.93 1.73 21.46
C THR A 61 11.39 2.69 20.40
N PHE A 62 12.25 3.18 19.50
CA PHE A 62 11.81 3.98 18.35
C PHE A 62 11.33 3.07 17.21
N VAL A 63 10.10 3.30 16.76
CA VAL A 63 9.51 2.68 15.58
C VAL A 63 9.49 3.73 14.45
N PRO A 64 10.27 3.53 13.37
CA PRO A 64 10.28 4.45 12.25
C PRO A 64 8.91 4.52 11.59
N GLY A 65 8.59 5.68 11.02
CA GLY A 65 7.37 5.86 10.24
C GLY A 65 7.39 5.05 8.94
N SER A 66 6.21 4.94 8.33
CA SER A 66 6.02 4.13 7.12
C SER A 66 5.07 4.84 6.17
N VAL A 67 5.16 4.50 4.88
CA VAL A 67 4.21 4.91 3.86
C VAL A 67 3.43 3.68 3.42
N PHE A 68 2.11 3.79 3.36
CA PHE A 68 1.23 2.73 2.89
C PHE A 68 0.68 3.10 1.54
N VAL A 69 0.79 2.20 0.58
CA VAL A 69 0.03 2.25 -0.67
C VAL A 69 -1.15 1.32 -0.52
N VAL A 70 -2.35 1.84 -0.73
CA VAL A 70 -3.60 1.11 -0.62
C VAL A 70 -4.29 1.12 -1.97
N VAL A 71 -4.69 -0.05 -2.45
CA VAL A 71 -5.46 -0.22 -3.69
C VAL A 71 -6.79 -0.86 -3.35
N THR A 72 -7.89 -0.28 -3.84
CA THR A 72 -9.23 -0.87 -3.75
C THR A 72 -9.74 -1.14 -5.15
N ALA A 73 -9.95 -2.41 -5.49
CA ALA A 73 -10.38 -2.82 -6.83
C ALA A 73 -11.15 -4.14 -6.77
N ASP A 74 -11.71 -4.61 -7.89
CA ASP A 74 -12.28 -5.96 -7.97
C ASP A 74 -11.20 -7.04 -7.74
N ALA A 75 -11.63 -8.28 -7.49
CA ALA A 75 -10.72 -9.38 -7.13
C ALA A 75 -9.64 -9.70 -8.18
N LEU A 76 -9.91 -9.48 -9.48
CA LEU A 76 -8.91 -9.73 -10.52
C LEU A 76 -7.89 -8.59 -10.56
N ARG A 77 -8.37 -7.35 -10.56
CA ARG A 77 -7.53 -6.13 -10.52
C ARG A 77 -6.69 -6.07 -9.25
N ALA A 78 -7.23 -6.52 -8.13
CA ALA A 78 -6.50 -6.58 -6.87
C ALA A 78 -5.28 -7.51 -6.99
N ARG A 79 -5.42 -8.71 -7.55
CA ARG A 79 -4.27 -9.62 -7.74
C ARG A 79 -3.20 -9.03 -8.65
N GLU A 80 -3.61 -8.25 -9.65
CA GLU A 80 -2.69 -7.50 -10.49
C GLU A 80 -1.97 -6.40 -9.68
N ALA A 81 -2.71 -5.64 -8.88
CA ALA A 81 -2.16 -4.60 -8.01
C ALA A 81 -1.14 -5.17 -7.02
N GLU A 82 -1.43 -6.29 -6.37
CA GLU A 82 -0.49 -6.96 -5.45
C GLU A 82 0.83 -7.26 -6.16
N ARG A 83 0.78 -7.82 -7.37
CA ARG A 83 2.00 -8.12 -8.14
C ARG A 83 2.79 -6.87 -8.49
N ILE A 84 2.12 -5.75 -8.74
CA ILE A 84 2.76 -4.47 -9.05
C ILE A 84 3.43 -3.91 -7.79
N ILE A 85 2.76 -3.91 -6.65
CA ILE A 85 3.27 -3.26 -5.43
C ILE A 85 4.18 -4.15 -4.57
N SER A 86 4.29 -5.44 -4.90
CA SER A 86 5.20 -6.39 -4.25
C SER A 86 6.67 -6.08 -4.55
#